data_AF-A0A6I1ZZZ3-F1
#
_entry.id   AF-A0A6I1ZZZ3-F1
#
_cell.length_a   1.000
_cell.length_b   1.000
_cell.length_c   1.000
_cell.angle_alpha   90.00
_cell.angle_beta   90.00
_cell.angle_gamma   90.00
#
_symmetry.space_group_name_H-M   'P 1'
#
loop_
_entity.id
_entity.type
_entity.pdbx_description
1 polymer ?
#
loop_
_entity_poly.entity_id
_entity_poly.type
_entity_poly.pdbx_seq_one_letter_code
_entity_poly.pdbx_strand_id
1 'polypeptide(L)'
;MIQNKRSFPLGTTILTAIALLTLPVIIIRYLYGLGAISNLSDGRPWGLWISFDLYCGVALAAGGFTLAGVVYIFGRKKYYPIIRSSILTA
;
A
#
# COMPACT_ATOMS: atom_id res chain seq x y z
N MET A 1 -38.76 -5.42 -6.68
CA MET A 1 -37.30 -5.68 -6.63
C MET A 1 -36.57 -4.46 -7.17
N ILE A 2 -36.25 -3.48 -6.32
CA ILE A 2 -35.51 -2.28 -6.74
C ILE A 2 -34.08 -2.46 -6.26
N GLN A 3 -33.19 -2.79 -7.19
CA GLN A 3 -31.74 -2.82 -7.01
C GLN A 3 -31.26 -1.39 -6.73
N ASN A 4 -31.03 -1.07 -5.46
CA ASN A 4 -30.38 0.16 -5.06
C ASN A 4 -28.90 0.04 -5.47
N LYS A 5 -28.52 0.62 -6.62
CA LYS A 5 -27.13 0.72 -7.06
C LYS A 5 -26.35 1.37 -5.92
N ARG A 6 -25.51 0.59 -5.24
CA ARG A 6 -24.54 1.13 -4.29
C ARG A 6 -23.73 2.18 -5.03
N SER A 7 -23.98 3.46 -4.73
CA SER A 7 -23.18 4.55 -5.24
C SER A 7 -21.75 4.30 -4.78
N PHE A 8 -20.79 4.28 -5.72
CA PHE A 8 -19.39 4.18 -5.35
C PHE A 8 -19.09 5.36 -4.42
N PRO A 9 -18.65 5.11 -3.17
CA PRO A 9 -18.35 6.20 -2.25
C PRO A 9 -17.30 7.11 -2.88
N LEU A 10 -17.44 8.41 -2.64
CA LEU A 10 -16.59 9.46 -3.24
C LEU A 10 -15.09 9.20 -2.99
N GLY A 11 -14.74 8.53 -1.89
CA GLY A 11 -13.38 8.07 -1.63
C GLY A 11 -12.88 6.97 -2.59
N THR A 12 -13.73 6.00 -2.94
CA THR A 12 -13.33 4.92 -3.87
C THR A 12 -13.14 5.42 -5.30
N THR A 13 -13.91 6.42 -5.75
CA THR A 13 -13.72 7.02 -7.08
C THR A 13 -12.43 7.82 -7.16
N ILE A 14 -12.07 8.56 -6.10
CA ILE A 14 -10.79 9.26 -6.00
C ILE A 14 -9.62 8.26 -6.01
N LEU A 15 -9.69 7.20 -5.20
CA LEU A 15 -8.64 6.17 -5.14
C LEU A 15 -8.46 5.47 -6.49
N THR A 16 -9.55 5.14 -7.18
CA THR A 16 -9.48 4.53 -8.52
C THR A 16 -8.92 5.49 -9.56
N ALA A 17 -9.26 6.79 -9.50
CA ALA A 17 -8.66 7.78 -10.39
C ALA A 17 -7.14 7.89 -10.18
N ILE A 18 -6.68 7.94 -8.93
CA ILE A 18 -5.25 7.96 -8.60
C ILE A 18 -4.55 6.68 -9.09
N ALA A 19 -5.18 5.51 -8.90
CA ALA A 19 -4.63 4.25 -9.38
C ALA A 19 -4.55 4.16 -10.92
N LEU A 20 -5.47 4.79 -11.64
CA LEU A 20 -5.42 4.86 -13.11
C LEU A 20 -4.32 5.81 -13.60
N LEU A 21 -4.04 6.89 -12.87
CA LEU A 21 -2.96 7.82 -13.20
C LEU A 21 -1.57 7.19 -13.08
N THR A 22 -1.39 6.13 -12.30
CA THR A 22 -0.09 5.44 -12.20
C THR A 22 0.16 4.47 -13.36
N LEU A 23 -0.86 4.03 -14.10
CA LEU A 23 -0.71 3.15 -15.28
C LEU A 23 0.26 3.68 -16.34
N PRO A 24 0.17 4.94 -16.82
CA PRO A 24 1.14 5.47 -17.78
C PRO A 24 2.57 5.49 -17.22
N VAL A 25 2.75 5.74 -15.92
CA VAL A 25 4.07 5.68 -15.26
C VAL A 25 4.63 4.26 -15.31
N ILE A 26 3.80 3.24 -15.07
CA ILE A 26 4.19 1.84 -15.17
C ILE A 26 4.62 1.50 -16.60
N ILE A 27 3.86 1.93 -17.61
CA ILE A 27 4.17 1.69 -19.02
C ILE A 27 5.50 2.34 -19.41
N ILE A 28 5.70 3.61 -19.05
CA ILE A 28 6.98 4.32 -19.31
C ILE A 28 8.13 3.58 -18.61
N ARG A 29 7.91 2.99 -17.44
CA ARG A 29 8.95 2.25 -16.69
C ARG A 29 9.43 1.02 -17.43
N TYR A 30 8.48 0.27 -18.00
CA TYR A 30 8.79 -0.94 -18.75
C TYR A 30 9.42 -0.65 -20.11
N LEU A 31 9.09 0.49 -20.73
CA LEU A 31 9.62 0.86 -22.06
C LEU A 31 10.96 1.61 -21.99
N TYR A 32 11.12 2.57 -21.08
CA TYR A 32 12.30 3.45 -21.00
C TYR A 32 13.23 3.13 -19.82
N GLY A 33 12.90 2.08 -19.06
CA GLY A 33 13.70 1.62 -17.93
C GLY A 33 13.61 2.54 -16.70
N LEU A 34 14.45 2.22 -15.70
CA LEU A 34 14.46 2.91 -14.40
C LEU A 34 15.05 4.34 -14.48
N GLY A 35 15.92 4.60 -15.45
CA GLY A 35 16.54 5.92 -15.61
C GLY A 35 15.52 7.02 -15.92
N ALA A 36 14.49 6.72 -16.70
CA ALA A 36 13.49 7.69 -17.18
C ALA A 36 12.51 8.17 -16.09
N ILE A 37 12.36 7.42 -15.00
CA ILE A 37 11.32 7.69 -13.98
C ILE A 37 11.92 7.99 -12.63
N SER A 38 13.00 7.29 -12.29
CA SER A 38 13.49 7.27 -10.92
C SER A 38 14.72 8.15 -10.69
N ASN A 39 15.23 8.81 -11.73
CA ASN A 39 16.38 9.75 -11.70
C ASN A 39 17.52 9.25 -10.79
N LEU A 40 17.85 7.96 -10.91
CA LEU A 40 18.94 7.37 -10.13
C LEU A 40 20.26 7.67 -10.81
N SER A 41 21.28 7.85 -9.98
CA SER A 41 22.66 8.02 -10.40
C SER A 41 23.48 6.85 -9.85
N ASP A 42 24.59 6.51 -10.51
CA ASP A 42 25.47 5.40 -10.12
C ASP A 42 26.01 5.53 -8.69
N GLY A 43 26.03 6.75 -8.11
CA GLY A 43 26.40 6.99 -6.72
C GLY A 43 25.29 6.68 -5.69
N ARG A 44 24.03 6.57 -6.11
CA ARG A 44 22.88 6.14 -5.29
C ARG A 44 21.91 5.32 -6.13
N PRO A 45 22.25 4.05 -6.41
CA PRO A 45 21.53 3.20 -7.34
C PRO A 45 20.13 2.80 -6.86
N TRP A 46 19.77 3.05 -5.59
CA TRP A 46 18.43 2.82 -5.03
C TRP A 46 17.71 4.12 -4.62
N GLY A 47 18.45 5.23 -4.54
CA GLY A 47 17.92 6.59 -4.36
C GLY A 47 16.92 6.75 -3.21
N LEU A 48 15.93 7.62 -3.43
CA LEU A 48 14.82 7.89 -2.51
C LEU A 48 13.79 6.75 -2.48
N TRP A 49 13.73 5.95 -3.55
CA TRP A 49 12.68 4.96 -3.79
C TRP A 49 12.70 3.82 -2.77
N ILE A 50 13.89 3.33 -2.39
CA ILE A 50 13.99 2.29 -1.35
C ILE A 50 13.57 2.80 0.03
N SER A 51 13.97 4.03 0.38
CA SER A 51 13.60 4.62 1.66
C SER A 51 12.09 4.82 1.73
N PHE A 52 11.48 5.34 0.66
CA PHE A 52 10.04 5.55 0.59
C PHE A 52 9.26 4.22 0.69
N ASP A 53 9.65 3.20 -0.08
CA ASP A 53 9.00 1.88 -0.05
C ASP A 53 9.11 1.20 1.33
N LEU A 54 10.28 1.30 1.96
CA LEU A 54 10.51 0.77 3.31
C LEU A 54 9.65 1.48 4.36
N TYR A 55 9.58 2.81 4.35
CA TYR A 55 8.81 3.56 5.34
C TYR A 55 7.29 3.47 5.12
N CYS A 56 6.83 3.52 3.87
CA CYS A 56 5.40 3.53 3.57
C CYS A 56 4.78 2.13 3.49
N GLY A 57 5.52 1.15 2.95
CA GLY A 57 5.06 -0.22 2.82
C GLY A 57 5.43 -1.06 4.03
N VAL A 58 6.74 -1.28 4.22
CA VAL A 58 7.24 -2.27 5.18
C VAL A 58 6.92 -1.90 6.62
N ALA A 59 7.13 -0.64 7.03
CA ALA A 59 6.87 -0.22 8.41
C ALA A 59 5.37 -0.28 8.76
N LEU A 60 4.50 0.04 7.79
CA LEU A 60 3.04 -0.03 7.97
C LEU A 60 2.57 -1.49 8.08
N ALA A 61 3.04 -2.37 7.20
CA ALA A 61 2.71 -3.79 7.21
C ALA A 61 3.24 -4.52 8.46
N ALA A 62 4.46 -4.19 8.90
CA ALA A 62 5.07 -4.76 10.10
C ALA A 62 4.22 -4.52 11.36
N GLY A 63 3.52 -3.39 11.45
CA GLY A 63 2.63 -3.08 12.57
C GLY A 63 1.45 -4.05 12.67
N GLY A 64 0.78 -4.33 11.55
CA GLY A 64 -0.35 -5.27 11.51
C GLY A 64 0.09 -6.71 11.78
N PHE A 65 1.24 -7.13 11.22
CA PHE A 65 1.81 -8.44 11.49
C PHE A 65 2.20 -8.62 12.97
N THR A 66 2.83 -7.62 13.58
CA THR A 66 3.20 -7.66 14.99
C THR A 66 1.98 -7.75 15.90
N LEU A 67 0.92 -6.98 15.60
CA LEU A 67 -0.34 -7.06 16.34
C LEU A 67 -0.98 -8.44 16.19
N ALA A 68 -0.91 -9.05 15.00
CA ALA A 68 -1.36 -10.41 14.78
C ALA A 68 -0.61 -11.43 15.65
N GLY A 69 0.72 -11.32 15.72
CA GLY A 69 1.54 -12.13 16.62
C GLY A 69 1.15 -11.95 18.09
N VAL A 70 0.97 -10.71 18.56
CA VAL A 70 0.59 -10.42 19.95
C VAL A 70 -0.77 -11.02 20.34
N VAL A 71 -1.74 -11.04 19.43
CA VAL A 71 -3.06 -11.61 19.73
C VAL A 71 -3.08 -13.12 19.61
N TYR A 72 -2.53 -13.67 18.52
CA TYR A 72 -2.63 -15.10 18.22
C TYR A 72 -1.57 -15.95 18.93
N ILE A 73 -0.34 -15.44 19.09
CA ILE A 73 0.76 -16.17 19.76
C ILE A 73 0.73 -15.91 21.27
N PHE A 74 0.67 -14.64 21.68
CA PHE A 74 0.70 -14.26 23.10
C PHE A 74 -0.69 -14.22 23.78
N GLY A 75 -1.76 -14.57 23.06
CA GLY A 75 -3.09 -14.78 23.62
C GLY A 75 -3.78 -13.51 24.15
N ARG A 76 -3.35 -12.31 23.75
CA ARG A 76 -3.90 -11.04 24.25
C ARG A 76 -5.27 -10.73 23.62
N LYS A 77 -6.34 -11.26 24.22
CA LYS A 77 -7.75 -11.07 23.79
C LYS A 77 -8.25 -9.62 23.76
N LYS A 78 -7.54 -8.67 24.41
CA LYS A 78 -7.90 -7.24 24.43
C LYS A 78 -7.89 -6.59 23.03
N TYR A 79 -7.07 -7.10 22.10
CA TYR A 79 -6.91 -6.51 20.76
C TYR A 79 -7.66 -7.25 19.64
N TYR A 80 -8.51 -8.23 20.01
CA TYR A 80 -9.36 -8.95 19.05
C TYR A 80 -10.31 -8.07 18.22
N PRO A 81 -10.83 -6.93 18.73
CA PRO A 81 -11.68 -6.05 17.92
C PRO A 81 -10.93 -5.34 16.79
N ILE A 82 -9.65 -5.02 17.00
CA ILE A 82 -8.84 -4.21 16.08
C ILE A 82 -7.99 -5.04 15.11
N ILE A 83 -7.78 -6.33 15.41
CA ILE A 83 -6.88 -7.18 14.61
C ILE A 83 -7.33 -7.34 13.16
N ARG A 84 -8.64 -7.42 12.91
CA ARG A 84 -9.18 -7.58 11.55
C ARG A 84 -8.85 -6.38 10.67
N SER A 85 -9.01 -5.16 11.19
CA SER A 85 -8.66 -3.93 10.47
C SER A 85 -7.14 -3.77 10.32
N SER A 86 -6.36 -4.17 11.33
CA SER A 86 -4.90 -4.11 11.26
C SER A 86 -4.30 -5.09 10.25
N ILE A 87 -4.86 -6.31 10.13
CA ILE A 87 -4.46 -7.28 9.10
C ILE A 87 -4.91 -6.82 7.71
N LEU A 88 -6.07 -6.16 7.57
CA LEU A 88 -6.52 -5.63 6.28
C LEU A 88 -5.61 -4.50 5.76
N THR A 89 -4.93 -3.80 6.67
CA THR A 89 -4.06 -2.66 6.35
C THR A 89 -2.62 -3.08 6.07
N ALA A 90 -2.21 -4.23 6.59
CA ALA A 90 -0.87 -4.79 6.38
C ALA A 90 -0.76 -5.53 5.05
#